data_AF-A0A9D6KAY6-F1
#
_entry.id   AF-A0A9D6KAY6-F1
#
_cell.length_a   1.000
_cell.length_b   1.000
_cell.length_c   1.000
_cell.angle_alpha   90.00
_cell.angle_beta   90.00
_cell.angle_gamma   90.00
#
_symmetry.space_group_name_H-M   'P 1'
#
loop_
_entity.id
_entity.type
_entity.pdbx_description
1 polymer ?
#
loop_
_entity_poly.entity_id
_entity_poly.type
_entity_poly.pdbx_seq_one_letter_code
_entity_poly.pdbx_strand_id
1 'polypeptide(L)'
;MPFVNDKRLFLRLGDKVNHVNYSQWGEGVVVEEMTSTVPGGTCLVRIKFRDGRQRTFGNDMDNESCCYYFGVKKLWDLDAEVFEASTRAARRGGPRRLTSR
;
A
#
# COMPACT_ATOMS: atom_id res chain seq x y z
N MET A 1 -16.17 -1.73 -31.73
CA MET A 1 -16.63 -1.63 -30.33
C MET A 1 -15.44 -1.27 -29.47
N PRO A 2 -15.34 -0.07 -28.86
CA PRO A 2 -14.35 0.12 -27.82
C PRO A 2 -14.87 -0.65 -26.59
N PHE A 3 -14.11 -1.63 -26.11
CA PHE A 3 -14.37 -2.20 -24.80
C PHE A 3 -14.08 -1.10 -23.78
N VAL A 4 -15.14 -0.47 -23.25
CA VAL A 4 -15.00 0.37 -22.06
C VAL A 4 -14.58 -0.60 -20.95
N ASN A 5 -13.32 -0.49 -20.54
CA ASN A 5 -12.74 -1.41 -19.59
C ASN A 5 -13.18 -0.98 -18.18
N ASP A 6 -14.40 -1.38 -17.80
CA ASP A 6 -15.03 -1.12 -16.50
C ASP A 6 -14.37 -1.93 -15.36
N LYS A 7 -13.04 -1.92 -15.32
CA LYS A 7 -12.26 -2.60 -14.29
C LYS A 7 -12.41 -1.86 -12.98
N ARG A 8 -12.85 -2.56 -11.93
CA ARG A 8 -13.02 -1.99 -10.58
C ARG A 8 -11.68 -1.91 -9.87
N LEU A 9 -10.88 -0.91 -10.22
CA LEU A 9 -9.53 -0.75 -9.67
C LEU A 9 -9.56 -0.29 -8.21
N PHE A 10 -8.69 -0.86 -7.38
CA PHE A 10 -8.61 -0.53 -5.95
C PHE A 10 -7.74 0.72 -5.69
N LEU A 11 -6.51 0.72 -6.21
CA LEU A 11 -5.53 1.78 -6.02
C LEU A 11 -5.31 2.59 -7.30
N ARG A 12 -4.94 3.86 -7.13
CA ARG A 12 -4.53 4.78 -8.19
C ARG A 12 -3.12 5.30 -7.97
N LEU A 13 -2.50 5.81 -9.04
CA LEU A 13 -1.24 6.55 -8.96
C LEU A 13 -1.25 7.59 -7.83
N GLY A 14 -0.21 7.57 -7.00
CA GLY A 14 -0.05 8.49 -5.87
C GLY A 14 -0.73 8.06 -4.56
N ASP A 15 -1.58 7.04 -4.57
CA ASP A 15 -2.21 6.55 -3.33
C ASP A 15 -1.16 6.09 -2.32
N LYS A 16 -1.33 6.52 -1.07
CA LYS A 16 -0.53 6.06 0.06
C LYS A 16 -1.15 4.80 0.63
N VAL A 17 -0.30 3.86 1.02
CA VAL A 17 -0.73 2.56 1.52
C VAL A 17 0.14 2.07 2.67
N ASN A 18 -0.36 1.08 3.40
CA ASN A 18 0.44 0.19 4.23
C ASN A 18 0.09 -1.27 3.94
N HIS A 19 0.85 -2.20 4.53
CA HIS A 19 0.56 -3.63 4.46
C HIS A 19 0.33 -4.20 5.85
N VAL A 20 -0.82 -4.82 6.09
CA VAL A 20 -1.22 -5.32 7.41
C VAL A 20 -0.27 -6.42 7.91
N ASN A 21 0.03 -7.39 7.05
CA ASN A 21 0.88 -8.54 7.42
C ASN A 21 2.39 -8.26 7.33
N TYR A 22 2.80 -7.14 6.73
CA TYR A 22 4.21 -6.81 6.46
C TYR A 22 4.51 -5.37 6.88
N SER A 23 4.23 -5.05 8.13
CA SER A 23 4.43 -3.70 8.69
C SER A 23 5.87 -3.20 8.58
N GLN A 24 6.85 -4.11 8.54
CA GLN A 24 8.27 -3.80 8.36
C GLN A 24 8.61 -3.17 7.00
N TRP A 25 7.73 -3.29 5.99
CA TRP A 25 7.93 -2.58 4.72
C TRP A 25 7.70 -1.07 4.86
N GLY A 26 6.99 -0.66 5.91
CA GLY A 26 6.57 0.72 6.15
C GLY A 26 5.49 1.17 5.18
N GLU A 27 5.28 2.49 5.12
CA GLU A 27 4.37 3.10 4.17
C GLU A 27 4.84 2.90 2.73
N GLY A 28 3.87 2.75 1.83
CA GLY A 28 4.09 2.70 0.40
C GLY A 28 3.37 3.82 -0.33
N VAL A 29 3.88 4.16 -1.51
CA VAL A 29 3.20 5.02 -2.48
C VAL A 29 3.09 4.29 -3.81
N VAL A 30 1.91 4.35 -4.44
CA VAL A 30 1.71 3.81 -5.78
C VAL A 30 2.45 4.68 -6.78
N VAL A 31 3.45 4.09 -7.45
CA VAL A 31 4.30 4.76 -8.44
C VAL A 31 3.93 4.41 -9.88
N GLU A 32 3.24 3.29 -10.10
CA GLU A 32 2.69 2.93 -11.41
C GLU A 32 1.34 2.22 -11.30
N GLU A 33 0.50 2.46 -12.32
CA GLU A 33 -0.77 1.78 -12.57
C GLU A 33 -0.76 1.29 -14.02
N MET A 34 -1.05 0.00 -14.23
CA MET A 34 -1.07 -0.64 -15.54
C MET A 34 -2.36 -1.43 -15.70
N THR A 35 -3.16 -1.10 -16.71
CA THR A 35 -4.47 -1.73 -16.94
C THR A 35 -4.52 -2.26 -18.36
N SER A 36 -4.60 -3.59 -18.52
CA SER A 36 -4.73 -4.21 -19.83
C SER A 36 -6.09 -3.92 -20.46
N THR A 37 -6.09 -3.55 -21.74
CA THR A 37 -7.31 -3.30 -22.54
C THR A 37 -7.87 -4.57 -23.20
N VAL A 38 -7.17 -5.70 -23.06
CA VAL A 38 -7.58 -6.98 -23.63
C VAL A 38 -8.60 -7.65 -22.68
N PRO A 39 -9.68 -8.25 -23.19
CA PRO A 39 -10.59 -9.06 -22.38
C PRO A 39 -9.83 -10.16 -21.61
N GLY A 40 -10.05 -10.25 -20.30
CA GLY A 40 -9.31 -11.17 -19.42
C GLY A 40 -7.89 -10.71 -19.06
N GLY A 41 -7.47 -9.53 -19.52
CA GLY A 41 -6.19 -8.93 -19.17
C GLY A 41 -6.10 -8.54 -17.68
N THR A 42 -4.85 -8.40 -17.22
CA THR A 42 -4.54 -8.06 -15.83
C THR A 42 -4.53 -6.56 -15.57
N CYS A 43 -4.79 -6.19 -14.32
CA CYS A 43 -4.61 -4.84 -13.81
C CYS A 43 -3.61 -4.90 -12.68
N LEU A 44 -2.53 -4.12 -12.77
CA LEU A 44 -1.38 -4.16 -11.88
C LEU A 44 -1.07 -2.77 -11.32
N VAL A 45 -0.53 -2.73 -10.11
CA VAL A 45 0.07 -1.53 -9.52
C VAL A 45 1.45 -1.83 -8.98
N ARG A 46 2.38 -0.87 -9.12
CA ARG A 46 3.71 -0.91 -8.51
C ARG A 46 3.76 0.05 -7.34
N ILE A 47 4.14 -0.47 -6.17
CA ILE A 47 4.19 0.29 -4.93
C ILE A 47 5.63 0.38 -4.46
N LYS A 48 6.13 1.61 -4.22
CA LYS A 48 7.43 1.85 -3.61
C LYS A 48 7.25 2.00 -2.11
N PHE A 49 7.77 1.04 -1.35
CA PHE A 49 7.71 1.03 0.11
C PHE A 49 8.90 1.75 0.74
N ARG A 50 8.74 2.18 2.00
CA ARG A 50 9.75 2.91 2.78
C ARG A 50 11.01 2.06 3.04
N ASP A 51 10.89 0.74 3.00
CA ASP A 51 12.03 -0.19 3.00
C ASP A 51 12.93 -0.09 1.75
N GLY A 52 12.57 0.77 0.79
CA GLY A 52 13.31 1.04 -0.43
C GLY A 52 12.98 0.09 -1.58
N ARG A 53 12.21 -0.97 -1.33
CA ARG A 53 11.84 -1.97 -2.34
C ARG A 53 10.54 -1.61 -3.04
N GLN A 54 10.43 -2.02 -4.29
CA GLN A 54 9.21 -1.92 -5.07
C GLN A 54 8.58 -3.29 -5.25
N ARG A 55 7.26 -3.35 -5.18
CA ARG A 55 6.50 -4.59 -5.28
C ARG A 55 5.30 -4.35 -6.20
N THR A 56 4.98 -5.36 -7.01
CA THR A 56 3.87 -5.32 -7.96
C THR A 56 2.73 -6.20 -7.45
N PHE A 57 1.50 -5.71 -7.54
CA PHE A 57 0.32 -6.44 -7.10
C PHE A 57 -0.81 -6.37 -8.14
N GLY A 58 -1.73 -7.33 -8.08
CA GLY A 58 -3.02 -7.24 -8.75
C GLY A 58 -3.85 -6.08 -8.20
N ASN A 59 -4.55 -5.34 -9.05
CA ASN A 59 -5.32 -4.14 -8.68
C ASN A 59 -6.81 -4.23 -9.03
N ASP A 60 -7.25 -5.37 -9.59
CA ASP A 60 -8.63 -5.59 -10.00
C ASP A 60 -9.46 -6.13 -8.83
N MET A 61 -10.41 -5.37 -8.29
CA MET A 61 -11.20 -5.81 -7.12
C MET A 61 -12.12 -6.99 -7.41
N ASP A 62 -12.41 -7.26 -8.67
CA ASP A 62 -13.21 -8.42 -9.09
C ASP A 62 -12.33 -9.68 -9.24
N ASN A 63 -11.02 -9.56 -9.01
CA ASN A 63 -10.07 -10.66 -9.00
C ASN A 63 -9.62 -10.97 -7.56
N GLU A 64 -9.63 -12.26 -7.20
CA GLU A 64 -9.19 -12.75 -5.88
C GLU A 64 -7.73 -12.40 -5.57
N SER A 65 -6.91 -12.20 -6.61
CA SER A 65 -5.51 -11.79 -6.48
C SER A 65 -5.30 -10.28 -6.25
N CYS A 66 -6.38 -9.51 -6.04
CA CYS A 66 -6.29 -8.09 -5.73
C CYS A 66 -5.47 -7.83 -4.46
N CYS A 67 -4.64 -6.78 -4.49
CA CYS A 67 -3.85 -6.34 -3.34
C CYS A 67 -4.68 -6.05 -2.09
N TYR A 68 -5.96 -5.66 -2.24
CA TYR A 68 -6.88 -5.48 -1.12
C TYR A 68 -7.00 -6.76 -0.28
N TYR A 69 -7.16 -7.92 -0.94
CA TYR A 69 -7.32 -9.21 -0.27
C TYR A 69 -5.98 -9.76 0.26
N PHE A 70 -4.86 -9.34 -0.32
CA PHE A 70 -3.51 -9.66 0.19
C PHE A 70 -3.08 -8.84 1.41
N GLY A 71 -3.85 -7.82 1.80
CA GLY A 71 -3.61 -7.04 3.02
C GLY A 71 -3.00 -5.65 2.79
N VAL A 72 -3.03 -5.13 1.56
CA VAL A 72 -2.73 -3.72 1.29
C VAL A 72 -3.93 -2.87 1.70
N LYS A 73 -3.70 -1.81 2.49
CA LYS A 73 -4.73 -0.83 2.88
C LYS A 73 -4.34 0.55 2.39
N LYS A 74 -5.31 1.24 1.79
CA LYS A 74 -5.19 2.65 1.42
C LYS A 74 -5.25 3.51 2.68
N LEU A 75 -4.29 4.41 2.83
CA LEU A 75 -4.28 5.42 3.88
C LEU A 75 -5.03 6.64 3.38
N TRP A 76 -6.10 7.01 4.06
CA TRP A 76 -6.77 8.28 3.83
C TRP A 76 -6.02 9.39 4.57
N ASP A 77 -6.21 10.65 4.21
CA ASP A 77 -5.43 11.76 4.79
C ASP A 77 -5.52 11.81 6.33
N LEU A 78 -6.68 11.45 6.90
CA LEU A 78 -6.87 11.31 8.35
C LEU A 78 -6.03 10.16 8.95
N ASP A 79 -5.91 9.04 8.24
CA ASP A 79 -5.16 7.87 8.70
C ASP A 79 -3.65 8.09 8.60
N ALA A 80 -3.21 8.85 7.59
CA ALA A 80 -1.80 9.18 7.38
C ALA A 80 -1.25 10.01 8.55
N GLU A 81 -2.01 10.98 9.05
CA GLU A 81 -1.62 11.79 10.21
C GLU A 81 -1.53 10.97 11.50
N VAL A 82 -2.53 10.10 11.75
CA VAL A 82 -2.57 9.24 12.94
C VAL A 82 -1.42 8.22 12.92
N PHE A 83 -1.11 7.66 11.75
CA PHE A 83 -0.02 6.70 11.62
C PHE A 83 1.36 7.35 11.80
N GLU A 84 1.57 8.54 11.22
CA GLU A 84 2.80 9.33 11.40
C GLU A 84 2.98 9.73 12.87
N ALA A 85 1.89 10.11 13.56
CA ALA A 85 1.92 10.36 15.00
C ALA A 85 2.30 9.11 15.82
N SER A 86 1.72 7.96 15.46
CA SER A 86 1.98 6.67 16.14
C SER A 86 3.42 6.19 15.94
N THR A 87 3.96 6.30 14.73
CA THR A 87 5.37 5.96 14.46
C THR A 87 6.34 6.92 15.14
N ARG A 88 6.03 8.22 15.22
CA ARG A 88 6.82 9.18 16.01
C ARG A 88 6.79 8.85 17.50
N ALA A 89 5.64 8.45 18.04
CA ALA A 89 5.52 8.03 19.43
C ALA A 89 6.36 6.77 19.72
N ALA A 90 6.30 5.76 18.84
CA ALA A 90 7.12 4.55 18.97
C ALA A 90 8.64 4.84 18.95
N ARG A 91 9.09 5.81 18.13
CA ARG A 91 10.49 6.26 18.09
C ARG A 91 10.95 6.99 19.36
N ARG A 92 10.04 7.62 20.10
CA ARG A 92 10.35 8.34 21.35
C ARG A 92 10.48 7.40 22.56
N GLY A 93 9.97 6.17 22.48
CA GLY A 93 10.04 5.15 23.53
C GLY A 93 11.37 4.40 23.60
N GLY A 94 12.51 5.05 23.32
CA GLY A 94 13.83 4.42 23.46
C GLY A 94 14.10 3.95 24.90
N PRO A 95 14.87 2.86 25.10
CA PRO A 95 15.06 2.26 26.42
C PRO A 95 15.65 3.27 27.41
N ARG A 96 14.91 3.56 28.48
CA ARG A 96 15.47 4.24 29.66
C ARG A 96 16.61 3.38 30.19
N ARG A 97 17.86 3.84 30.01
CA ARG A 97 19.03 3.25 30.68
C ARG A 97 18.75 3.25 32.19
N LEU A 98 18.47 2.08 32.74
CA LEU A 98 18.39 1.85 34.17
C LEU A 98 19.83 1.86 34.69
N THR A 99 20.30 3.00 35.20
CA THR A 99 21.57 3.06 35.92
C THR A 99 21.34 2.49 37.32
N SER A 100 21.74 1.24 37.55
CA SER A 100 21.81 0.67 38.90
C SER A 100 23.01 1.29 39.64
N ARG A 101 22.76 1.84 40.82
CA ARG A 101 23.76 2.20 41.83
C ARG A 101 24.23 0.96 42.58
#